data_AF-A0A537WPE1-F1
#
_entry.id   AF-A0A537WPE1-F1
#
_cell.length_a   1.000
_cell.length_b   1.000
_cell.length_c   1.000
_cell.angle_alpha   90.00
_cell.angle_beta   90.00
_cell.angle_gamma   90.00
#
_symmetry.space_group_name_H-M   'P 1'
#
loop_
_entity.id
_entity.type
_entity.pdbx_description
1 polymer ?
#
loop_
_entity_poly.entity_id
_entity_poly.type
_entity_poly.pdbx_seq_one_letter_code
_entity_poly.pdbx_strand_id
1 'polypeptide(L)' 'PPIEGDAYALSDLPELPGSLESAIRAFEEDRVLRSALGEGFSAYFTTSRAWELKAWRETVTDWERERYGRSV' A
#
# COMPACT_ATOMS: atom_id res chain seq x y z
N PRO A 1 7.32 -22.46 11.14
CA PRO A 1 7.96 -23.41 10.19
C PRO A 1 8.01 -22.74 8.82
N PRO A 2 8.94 -23.11 7.93
CA PRO A 2 8.89 -22.63 6.54
C PRO A 2 7.58 -23.08 5.88
N ILE A 3 7.03 -22.22 5.02
CA ILE A 3 5.93 -22.60 4.13
C ILE A 3 6.55 -23.30 2.91
N GLU A 4 6.10 -24.51 2.62
CA GLU A 4 6.54 -25.32 1.49
C GLU A 4 5.42 -25.44 0.45
N GLY A 5 5.77 -25.46 -0.85
CA GLY A 5 4.80 -25.55 -1.94
C GLY A 5 4.38 -24.20 -2.51
N ASP A 6 3.14 -24.11 -3.00
CA ASP A 6 2.58 -22.92 -3.66
C ASP A 6 1.80 -22.05 -2.66
N ALA A 7 2.30 -20.86 -2.37
CA ALA A 7 1.64 -19.92 -1.46
C ALA A 7 0.28 -19.43 -1.98
N TYR A 8 0.03 -19.43 -3.30
CA TYR A 8 -1.27 -19.06 -3.88
C TYR A 8 -2.34 -20.13 -3.66
N ALA A 9 -1.95 -21.38 -3.40
CA ALA A 9 -2.86 -22.48 -3.11
C ALA A 9 -3.29 -22.54 -1.63
N LEU A 10 -2.70 -21.71 -0.77
CA LEU A 10 -2.92 -21.69 0.67
C LEU A 10 -3.78 -20.47 1.05
N SER A 11 -4.85 -20.69 1.80
CA SER A 11 -5.81 -19.63 2.20
C SER A 11 -5.61 -19.07 3.61
N ASP A 12 -4.67 -19.64 4.38
CA ASP A 12 -4.48 -19.33 5.81
C ASP A 12 -3.08 -18.74 6.09
N LEU A 13 -2.57 -17.95 5.13
CA LEU A 13 -1.31 -17.22 5.27
C LEU A 13 -1.60 -15.74 5.55
N PRO A 14 -0.81 -15.07 6.39
CA PRO A 14 -0.93 -13.64 6.58
C PRO A 14 -0.62 -12.91 5.27
N GLU A 15 -1.53 -12.04 4.85
CA GLU A 15 -1.35 -11.21 3.67
C GLU A 15 -0.40 -10.03 3.97
N LEU A 16 0.33 -9.62 2.94
CA LEU A 16 1.00 -8.32 2.96
C LEU A 16 -0.03 -7.19 2.84
N PRO A 17 0.32 -5.95 3.22
CA PRO A 17 -0.55 -4.80 2.99
C PRO A 17 -0.96 -4.69 1.51
N GLY A 18 -2.25 -4.86 1.21
CA GLY A 18 -2.78 -4.90 -0.16
C GLY A 18 -2.93 -3.54 -0.86
N SER A 19 -2.54 -2.45 -0.19
CA SER A 19 -2.58 -1.10 -0.73
C SER A 19 -1.45 -0.23 -0.17
N LEU A 20 -1.13 0.86 -0.89
CA LEU A 20 -0.18 1.86 -0.41
C LEU A 20 -0.63 2.47 0.92
N GLU A 21 -1.93 2.69 1.13
CA GLU A 21 -2.44 3.22 2.38
C GLU A 21 -2.18 2.30 3.57
N SER A 22 -2.49 1.01 3.43
CA SER A 22 -2.20 0.01 4.47
C SER A 22 -0.69 -0.16 4.71
N ALA A 23 0.13 -0.04 3.65
CA ALA A 23 1.57 -0.13 3.77
C ALA A 23 2.17 1.08 4.50
N ILE A 24 1.68 2.30 4.25
CA ILE A 24 2.09 3.50 4.99
C ILE A 24 1.77 3.33 6.48
N ARG A 25 0.55 2.88 6.84
CA ARG A 25 0.18 2.63 8.24
C ARG A 25 1.09 1.60 8.91
N ALA A 26 1.31 0.46 8.26
CA ALA A 26 2.20 -0.58 8.78
C ALA A 26 3.65 -0.07 8.97
N PHE A 27 4.15 0.72 8.03
CA PHE A 27 5.48 1.32 8.11
C PHE A 27 5.59 2.35 9.24
N GLU A 28 4.55 3.16 9.48
CA GLU A 28 4.52 4.13 10.57
C GLU A 28 4.56 3.46 11.96
N GLU A 29 3.96 2.28 12.07
CA GLU A 29 3.92 1.48 13.30
C GLU A 29 5.22 0.70 13.56
N ASP A 30 6.00 0.39 12.51
CA ASP A 30 7.25 -0.37 12.62
C ASP A 30 8.44 0.51 13.06
N ARG A 31 8.64 0.59 14.38
CA ARG A 31 9.76 1.32 14.99
C ARG A 31 11.12 0.77 14.61
N VAL A 32 11.24 -0.54 14.37
CA VAL A 32 12.52 -1.18 14.05
C VAL A 32 12.98 -0.74 12.66
N LEU A 33 12.09 -0.84 11.69
CA LEU A 33 12.37 -0.46 10.31
C LEU A 33 12.61 1.05 10.18
N ARG A 34 11.79 1.87 10.86
CA ARG A 34 11.98 3.33 10.89
C ARG A 34 13.32 3.75 11.50
N SER A 35 13.72 3.10 12.59
CA SER A 35 15.01 3.35 13.22
C SER A 35 16.17 2.96 12.32
N ALA A 36 16.07 1.82 11.63
CA ALA A 36 17.08 1.33 10.71
C ALA A 36 17.28 2.24 9.49
N LEU A 37 16.20 2.85 9.00
CA LEU A 37 16.22 3.78 7.87
C LEU A 37 16.46 5.25 8.27
N GLY A 38 16.34 5.56 9.56
CA GLY A 38 16.46 6.89 10.12
C GLY A 38 15.12 7.62 10.19
N GLU A 39 14.85 8.27 11.33
CA GLU A 39 13.56 8.93 11.59
C GLU A 39 13.28 10.10 10.64
N GLY A 40 14.30 10.89 10.29
CA GLY A 40 14.14 12.01 9.36
C GLY A 40 13.74 11.56 7.96
N PHE A 41 14.39 10.50 7.45
CA PHE A 41 14.01 9.88 6.18
C PHE A 41 12.61 9.29 6.27
N SER A 42 12.32 8.52 7.32
CA SER A 42 11.05 7.81 7.49
C SER A 42 9.87 8.78 7.52
N ALA A 43 9.99 9.90 8.25
CA ALA A 43 8.95 10.93 8.32
C ALA A 43 8.73 11.65 6.96
N TYR A 44 9.81 11.96 6.25
CA TYR A 44 9.70 12.53 4.91
C TYR A 44 9.05 11.54 3.93
N PHE A 45 9.47 10.27 3.99
CA PHE A 45 8.98 9.22 3.13
C PHE A 45 7.48 9.00 3.30
N THR A 46 6.98 8.82 4.52
CA THR A 46 5.54 8.64 4.77
C THR A 46 4.72 9.83 4.31
N THR A 47 5.20 11.05 4.58
CA THR A 47 4.55 12.29 4.12
C THR A 47 4.46 12.34 2.59
N SER A 48 5.56 12.01 1.89
CA SER A 48 5.59 12.01 0.42
C SER A 48 4.63 10.98 -0.17
N ARG A 49 4.55 9.79 0.42
CA ARG A 49 3.66 8.70 -0.02
C ARG A 49 2.20 8.99 0.28
N ALA A 50 1.89 9.66 1.39
CA ALA A 50 0.54 10.12 1.70
C ALA A 50 0.05 11.17 0.68
N TRP A 51 0.92 12.09 0.26
CA TRP A 51 0.61 13.06 -0.79
C TRP A 51 0.34 12.38 -2.15
N GLU A 52 1.18 11.42 -2.53
CA GLU A 52 1.00 10.65 -3.77
C GLU A 52 -0.30 9.84 -3.76
N LEU A 53 -0.62 9.18 -2.63
CA LEU A 53 -1.87 8.47 -2.44
C LEU A 53 -3.09 9.39 -2.59
N LYS A 54 -3.00 10.62 -2.07
CA LYS A 54 -4.05 11.63 -2.25
C LYS A 54 -4.25 11.96 -3.74
N ALA A 55 -3.16 12.27 -4.44
CA ALA A 55 -3.21 12.59 -5.88
C ALA A 55 -3.80 11.44 -6.71
N TRP A 56 -3.41 10.20 -6.37
CA TRP A 56 -3.97 8.99 -7.00
C TRP A 56 -5.50 8.88 -6.79
N ARG A 57 -5.97 9.09 -5.55
CA ARG A 57 -7.40 9.01 -5.22
C ARG A 57 -8.26 10.07 -5.90
N GLU A 58 -7.67 11.21 -6.24
CA GLU A 58 -8.34 12.30 -6.94
C GLU A 58 -8.31 12.12 -8.48
N THR A 59 -7.64 11.08 -8.98
CA THR A 59 -7.52 10.79 -10.41
C THR A 59 -8.65 9.87 -10.89
N VAL A 60 -9.37 10.28 -11.93
CA VAL A 60 -10.34 9.43 -12.64
C VAL A 60 -9.65 8.71 -13.79
N THR A 61 -9.55 7.40 -13.67
CA THR A 61 -8.87 6.50 -14.62
C THR A 61 -9.72 6.23 -15.88
N ASP A 62 -9.07 5.79 -16.96
CA ASP A 62 -9.77 5.41 -18.19
C ASP A 62 -10.73 4.23 -17.96
N TRP A 63 -10.36 3.26 -17.12
CA TRP A 63 -11.24 2.15 -16.76
C TRP A 63 -12.56 2.65 -16.13
N GLU A 64 -12.48 3.63 -15.21
CA GLU A 64 -13.68 4.22 -14.60
C GLU A 64 -14.52 4.97 -15.63
N ARG A 65 -13.88 5.73 -16.53
CA ARG A 65 -14.56 6.45 -17.61
C ARG A 65 -15.29 5.50 -18.55
N GLU A 66 -14.64 4.41 -18.97
CA GLU A 66 -15.22 3.42 -19.87
C GLU A 66 -16.38 2.65 -19.24
N ARG A 67 -16.28 2.36 -17.94
CA ARG A 67 -17.27 1.60 -17.17
C ARG A 67 -18.50 2.44 -16.81
N TYR A 68 -18.33 3.69 -16.42
CA TYR A 68 -19.41 4.53 -15.87
C TYR A 68 -19.81 5.71 -16.78
N GLY A 69 -19.00 6.07 -17.79
CA GLY A 69 -19.25 7.22 -18.65
C GLY A 69 -20.32 7.02 -19.73
N ARG A 70 -20.72 5.77 -20.01
CA ARG A 70 -21.79 5.42 -20.98
C ARG A 70 -23.16 5.16 -20.34
N SER A 71 -23.23 5.18 -19.01
CA SER A 71 -24.46 4.89 -18.25
C SER A 71 -25.27 6.14 -17.90
N VAL A 72 -25.16 7.22 -18.70
CA VAL A 72 -25.98 8.44 -18.60
C VAL A 72 -26.63 8.72 -19.94
#